data_AF-A0A6M4BVX2-F1
#
_entry.id   AF-A0A6M4BVX2-F1
#
_cell.length_a   1.000
_cell.length_b   1.000
_cell.length_c   1.000
_cell.angle_alpha   90.00
_cell.angle_beta   90.00
_cell.angle_gamma   90.00
#
_symmetry.space_group_name_H-M   'P 1'
#
loop_
_entity.id
_entity.type
_entity.pdbx_description
1 polymer ?
#
loop_
_entity_poly.entity_id
_entity_poly.type
_entity_poly.pdbx_seq_one_letter_code
_entity_poly.pdbx_strand_id
1 'polypeptide(L)'
;EIKRESYNESYLQDKFFRILNESFYDSVASHSTLKLKICIEYVYEEIFGKCEEGHENIYDPMKILEVMYEDYNSRLDSLDFKIVKQAKSDCFAQDLKMMKKAYTAQREL
;
A
#
# COMPACT_ATOMS: atom_id res chain seq x y z
N GLU A 1 -34.95 -21.17 -17.81
CA GLU A 1 -34.08 -20.25 -17.03
C GLU A 1 -33.63 -20.78 -15.66
N ILE A 2 -34.43 -21.55 -14.93
CA ILE A 2 -34.19 -21.95 -13.51
C ILE A 2 -32.78 -22.50 -13.22
N LYS A 3 -32.20 -23.33 -14.09
CA LYS A 3 -30.83 -23.87 -13.90
C LYS A 3 -29.74 -22.80 -13.98
N ARG A 4 -29.97 -21.74 -14.77
CA ARG A 4 -29.01 -20.64 -14.95
C ARG A 4 -29.07 -19.67 -13.76
N GLU A 5 -30.26 -19.42 -13.24
CA GLU A 5 -30.45 -18.60 -12.03
C GLU A 5 -29.84 -19.27 -10.80
N SER A 6 -30.10 -20.56 -10.58
CA SER A 6 -29.51 -21.33 -9.48
C SER A 6 -27.97 -21.40 -9.58
N TYR A 7 -27.41 -21.54 -10.78
CA TYR A 7 -25.96 -21.46 -10.98
C TYR A 7 -25.39 -20.09 -10.65
N ASN A 8 -26.04 -19.01 -11.11
CA ASN A 8 -25.60 -17.65 -10.85
C ASN A 8 -25.66 -17.31 -9.35
N GLU A 9 -26.70 -17.75 -8.65
CA GLU A 9 -26.85 -17.58 -7.21
C GLU A 9 -25.70 -18.26 -6.44
N SER A 10 -25.42 -19.53 -6.75
CA SER A 10 -24.31 -20.25 -6.14
C SER A 10 -22.96 -19.61 -6.46
N TYR A 11 -22.75 -19.14 -7.69
CA TYR A 11 -21.51 -18.48 -8.10
C TYR A 11 -21.27 -17.14 -7.39
N LEU A 12 -22.33 -16.35 -7.20
CA LEU A 12 -22.25 -15.08 -6.47
C LEU A 12 -22.05 -15.31 -4.97
N GLN A 13 -22.71 -16.33 -4.41
CA GLN A 13 -22.55 -16.73 -3.03
C GLN A 13 -21.10 -17.15 -2.73
N ASP A 14 -20.51 -17.98 -3.60
CA ASP A 14 -19.11 -18.38 -3.48
C ASP A 14 -18.17 -17.17 -3.55
N LYS A 15 -18.40 -16.24 -4.50
CA LYS A 15 -17.60 -15.01 -4.58
C LYS A 15 -17.72 -14.14 -3.33
N PHE A 16 -18.93 -14.02 -2.78
CA PHE A 16 -19.16 -13.25 -1.56
C PHE A 16 -18.40 -13.85 -0.38
N PHE A 17 -18.54 -15.16 -0.15
CA PHE A 17 -17.82 -15.84 0.93
C PHE A 17 -16.32 -15.86 0.72
N ARG A 18 -15.86 -15.88 -0.52
CA ARG A 18 -14.46 -15.72 -0.86
C ARG A 18 -13.93 -14.35 -0.42
N ILE A 19 -14.64 -13.27 -0.72
CA ILE A 19 -14.26 -11.92 -0.25
C ILE A 19 -14.34 -11.84 1.27
N LEU A 20 -15.38 -12.42 1.87
CA LEU A 20 -15.62 -12.38 3.31
C LEU A 20 -14.62 -13.21 4.13
N ASN A 21 -14.00 -14.25 3.55
CA ASN A 21 -13.17 -15.18 4.31
C ASN A 21 -11.73 -15.30 3.80
N GLU A 22 -11.36 -14.64 2.71
CA GLU A 22 -9.97 -14.60 2.23
C GLU A 22 -9.30 -13.26 2.60
N SER A 23 -8.20 -12.95 1.90
CA SER A 23 -7.29 -11.81 2.13
C SER A 23 -7.94 -10.46 2.46
N PHE A 24 -9.12 -10.16 1.93
CA PHE A 24 -9.82 -8.91 2.24
C PHE A 24 -10.26 -8.86 3.71
N TYR A 25 -10.87 -9.93 4.23
CA TYR A 25 -11.21 -10.02 5.64
C TYR A 25 -9.97 -10.01 6.51
N ASP A 26 -8.94 -10.77 6.12
CA ASP A 26 -7.66 -10.79 6.84
C ASP A 26 -7.07 -9.38 6.96
N SER A 27 -7.14 -8.60 5.88
CA SER A 27 -6.56 -7.26 5.79
C SER A 27 -7.41 -6.15 6.40
N VAL A 28 -8.72 -6.33 6.56
CA VAL A 28 -9.64 -5.24 6.97
C VAL A 28 -10.36 -5.52 8.27
N ALA A 29 -10.77 -6.75 8.53
CA ALA A 29 -11.72 -7.10 9.59
C ALA A 29 -11.27 -8.24 10.50
N SER A 30 -10.11 -8.85 10.24
CA SER A 30 -9.57 -9.88 11.14
C SER A 30 -9.28 -9.31 12.52
N HIS A 31 -9.30 -10.20 13.50
CA HIS A 31 -9.04 -9.82 14.90
C HIS A 31 -7.69 -9.11 15.07
N SER A 32 -6.65 -9.59 14.38
CA SER A 32 -5.32 -8.98 14.42
C SER A 32 -5.29 -7.58 13.83
N THR A 33 -5.98 -7.37 12.70
CA THR A 33 -6.08 -6.08 12.02
C THR A 33 -6.87 -5.07 12.85
N LEU A 34 -8.02 -5.47 13.40
CA LEU A 34 -8.82 -4.61 14.28
C LEU A 34 -8.05 -4.23 15.55
N LYS A 35 -7.30 -5.18 16.12
CA LYS A 35 -6.44 -4.90 17.27
C LYS A 35 -5.35 -3.87 16.93
N LEU A 36 -4.72 -3.99 15.77
CA LEU A 36 -3.73 -3.02 15.30
C LEU A 36 -4.37 -1.62 15.10
N LYS A 37 -5.54 -1.56 14.48
CA LYS A 37 -6.31 -0.32 14.29
C LYS A 37 -6.57 0.39 15.62
N ILE A 38 -7.08 -0.33 16.62
CA ILE A 38 -7.35 0.21 17.96
C ILE A 38 -6.06 0.72 18.62
N CYS A 39 -4.96 -0.01 18.51
CA CYS A 39 -3.68 0.44 19.07
C CYS A 39 -3.18 1.73 18.42
N ILE A 40 -3.38 1.88 17.11
CA ILE A 40 -3.01 3.10 16.38
C ILE A 40 -3.92 4.25 16.81
N GLU A 41 -5.23 4.05 16.86
CA GLU A 41 -6.22 5.05 17.32
C GLU A 41 -5.87 5.56 18.73
N TYR A 42 -5.59 4.64 19.66
CA TYR A 42 -5.18 4.99 21.02
C TYR A 42 -3.93 5.89 21.06
N VAL A 43 -2.92 5.58 20.24
CA VAL A 43 -1.69 6.40 20.17
C VAL A 43 -1.97 7.79 19.59
N TYR A 44 -2.83 7.88 18.57
CA TYR A 44 -3.23 9.18 17.98
C TYR A 44 -4.03 10.05 18.94
N GLU A 45 -4.93 9.45 19.70
CA GLU A 45 -5.74 10.15 20.70
C GLU A 45 -4.90 10.60 21.89
N GLU A 46 -4.17 9.68 22.53
CA GLU A 46 -3.51 9.95 23.81
C GLU A 46 -2.18 10.68 23.67
N ILE A 47 -1.37 10.36 22.64
CA ILE A 47 -0.03 10.95 22.48
C ILE A 47 -0.10 12.23 21.66
N PHE A 48 -0.89 12.22 20.58
CA PHE A 48 -0.96 13.34 19.65
C PHE A 48 -2.12 14.29 19.94
N GLY A 49 -3.04 13.95 20.85
CA GLY A 49 -4.18 14.79 21.21
C GLY A 49 -5.14 15.04 20.05
N LYS A 50 -5.12 14.17 19.04
CA LYS A 50 -5.98 14.26 17.85
C LYS A 50 -7.07 13.21 17.98
N CYS A 51 -8.23 13.64 18.47
CA CYS A 51 -9.46 12.86 18.37
C CYS A 51 -9.99 13.02 16.94
N GLU A 52 -9.73 12.05 16.07
CA GLU A 52 -10.45 11.92 14.80
C GLU A 52 -11.61 10.93 14.96
N GLU A 53 -12.52 11.22 15.89
CA GLU A 53 -13.92 10.81 15.71
C GLU A 53 -14.45 11.53 14.46
N GLY A 54 -14.22 10.95 13.29
CA GLY A 54 -14.57 11.59 12.03
C GLY A 54 -14.41 10.76 10.76
N HIS A 55 -13.95 9.51 10.83
CA HIS A 55 -14.01 8.61 9.66
C HIS A 55 -15.41 8.00 9.48
N GLU A 56 -16.46 8.82 9.52
CA GLU A 56 -17.80 8.40 9.09
C GLU A 56 -17.87 8.26 7.56
N ASN A 57 -16.90 8.82 6.82
CA ASN A 57 -16.91 8.83 5.38
C ASN A 57 -15.51 8.63 4.76
N ILE A 58 -15.43 7.68 3.81
CA ILE A 58 -14.21 7.33 3.07
C ILE A 58 -13.58 8.53 2.31
N TYR A 59 -14.38 9.57 2.04
CA TYR A 59 -13.90 10.75 1.31
C TYR A 59 -12.87 11.57 2.09
N ASP A 60 -12.91 11.60 3.43
CA ASP A 60 -11.98 12.45 4.20
C ASP A 60 -10.55 11.88 4.21
N PRO A 61 -10.32 10.58 4.48
CA PRO A 61 -9.02 9.96 4.25
C PRO A 61 -8.56 10.06 2.78
N MET A 62 -9.50 9.96 1.83
CA MET A 62 -9.18 10.03 0.40
C MET A 62 -8.72 11.43 -0.01
N LYS A 63 -9.30 12.48 0.56
CA LYS A 63 -8.88 13.86 0.35
C LYS A 63 -7.51 14.14 0.95
N ILE A 64 -7.21 13.56 2.11
CA ILE A 64 -5.87 13.65 2.72
C ILE A 64 -4.84 12.98 1.80
N LEU A 65 -5.14 11.80 1.26
CA LEU A 65 -4.28 11.12 0.29
C LEU A 65 -4.05 11.93 -0.98
N GLU A 66 -5.08 12.60 -1.49
CA GLU A 66 -5.00 13.49 -2.65
C GLU A 66 -4.06 14.67 -2.37
N VAL A 67 -4.21 15.34 -1.23
CA VAL A 67 -3.32 16.44 -0.82
C VAL A 67 -1.88 15.96 -0.65
N MET A 68 -1.67 14.77 -0.06
CA MET A 68 -0.33 14.20 0.08
C MET A 68 0.30 13.86 -1.27
N TYR A 69 -0.50 13.38 -2.23
CA TYR A 69 -0.05 13.10 -3.58
C TYR A 69 0.35 14.39 -4.33
N GLU A 70 -0.43 15.45 -4.20
CA GLU A 70 -0.12 16.76 -4.76
C GLU A 70 1.16 17.38 -4.17
N ASP A 71 1.37 17.27 -2.85
CA ASP A 71 2.61 17.70 -2.20
C ASP A 71 3.81 16.90 -2.72
N TYR A 72 3.65 15.58 -2.87
CA TYR A 72 4.71 14.73 -3.39
C TYR A 72 5.08 15.09 -4.83
N ASN A 73 4.10 15.35 -5.70
CA ASN A 73 4.34 15.79 -7.07
C ASN A 73 5.02 17.17 -7.10
N SER A 74 4.57 18.11 -6.26
CA SER A 74 5.19 19.43 -6.17
C SER A 74 6.66 19.32 -5.75
N ARG A 75 6.97 18.41 -4.83
CA ARG A 75 8.35 18.12 -4.42
C ARG A 75 9.14 17.48 -5.54
N LEU A 76 8.57 16.54 -6.30
CA LEU A 76 9.22 15.97 -7.48
C LEU A 76 9.52 17.03 -8.54
N ASP A 77 8.57 17.93 -8.82
CA ASP A 77 8.75 19.02 -9.78
C ASP A 77 9.81 20.03 -9.32
N SER A 78 9.97 20.20 -8.00
CA SER A 78 11.00 21.06 -7.41
C SER A 78 12.41 20.47 -7.43
N LEU A 79 12.57 19.18 -7.78
CA LEU A 79 13.90 18.56 -7.82
C LEU A 79 14.72 19.12 -8.98
N ASP A 80 15.97 19.51 -8.70
CA ASP A 80 16.91 19.91 -9.74
C ASP A 80 17.24 18.71 -10.65
N PHE A 81 16.87 18.84 -11.92
CA PHE A 81 17.11 17.83 -12.95
C PHE A 81 18.58 17.39 -13.04
N LYS A 82 19.53 18.27 -12.73
CA LYS A 82 20.95 17.92 -12.69
C LYS A 82 21.27 16.95 -11.56
N ILE A 83 20.70 17.18 -10.38
CA ILE A 83 20.87 16.29 -9.22
C ILE A 83 20.22 14.94 -9.51
N VAL A 84 19.00 14.93 -10.08
CA VAL A 84 18.30 13.70 -10.45
C VAL A 84 19.10 12.90 -11.49
N LYS A 85 19.64 13.56 -12.51
CA LYS A 85 20.45 12.90 -13.55
C LYS A 85 21.76 12.34 -12.99
N GLN A 86 22.39 13.05 -12.07
CA GLN A 86 23.60 12.59 -11.38
C GLN A 86 23.29 11.37 -10.51
N ALA A 87 22.28 11.44 -9.64
CA ALA A 87 21.86 10.33 -8.80
C ALA A 87 21.49 9.08 -9.62
N LYS A 88 20.79 9.27 -10.75
CA LYS A 88 20.47 8.18 -11.69
C LYS A 88 21.74 7.52 -12.24
N SER A 89 22.72 8.33 -12.67
CA SER A 89 24.00 7.82 -13.17
C SER A 89 24.76 7.04 -12.10
N ASP A 90 24.78 7.54 -10.87
CA ASP A 90 25.48 6.93 -9.74
C ASP A 90 24.83 5.59 -9.34
N CYS A 91 23.50 5.51 -9.32
CA CYS A 91 22.77 4.27 -9.14
C CYS A 91 23.15 3.21 -10.18
N PHE A 92 23.13 3.55 -11.47
CA PHE A 92 23.50 2.59 -12.52
C PHE A 92 24.96 2.14 -12.42
N ALA A 93 25.88 3.05 -12.07
CA ALA A 93 27.27 2.70 -11.87
C ALA A 93 27.46 1.73 -10.69
N GLN A 94 26.69 1.93 -9.62
CA GLN A 94 26.70 1.06 -8.45
C GLN A 94 26.11 -0.32 -8.76
N ASP A 95 24.98 -0.38 -9.47
CA ASP A 95 24.35 -1.64 -9.89
C ASP A 95 25.28 -2.44 -10.81
N LEU A 96 25.91 -1.77 -11.80
CA LEU A 96 26.89 -2.39 -12.68
C LEU A 96 28.07 -2.97 -11.89
N LYS A 97 28.54 -2.24 -10.86
CA LYS A 97 29.61 -2.70 -9.97
C LYS A 97 29.18 -3.91 -9.15
N MET A 98 27.95 -3.93 -8.64
CA MET A 98 27.37 -5.07 -7.92
C MET A 98 27.23 -6.30 -8.82
N MET A 99 26.71 -6.13 -10.05
CA MET A 99 26.59 -7.22 -11.03
C MET A 99 27.95 -7.82 -11.37
N LYS A 100 28.97 -6.99 -11.61
CA LYS A 100 30.34 -7.46 -11.89
C LYS A 100 30.91 -8.26 -10.71
N LYS A 101 30.72 -7.77 -9.48
CA LYS A 101 31.16 -8.47 -8.26
C LYS A 101 30.46 -9.82 -8.10
N ALA A 102 29.16 -9.89 -8.35
CA ALA A 102 28.40 -11.14 -8.29
C ALA A 102 28.89 -12.14 -9.34
N TYR A 103 29.17 -11.67 -10.57
CA TYR A 103 29.70 -12.50 -11.64
C TYR A 103 31.11 -13.06 -11.33
N THR A 104 32.00 -12.24 -10.78
CA THR A 104 33.33 -12.71 -10.36
C THR A 104 33.25 -13.70 -9.19
N ALA A 105 32.41 -13.42 -8.20
CA ALA A 105 32.21 -14.33 -7.06
C ALA A 105 31.66 -15.70 -7.50
N GLN A 106 30.83 -15.74 -8.53
CA GLN A 106 30.33 -16.99 -9.11
C GLN A 106 31.43 -17.82 -9.81
N ARG A 107 32.49 -17.19 -10.33
CA ARG A 107 33.58 -17.87 -11.06
C ARG A 107 34.73 -18.31 -10.16
N GLU A 108 34.82 -17.76 -8.96
CA GLU A 108 35.84 -18.12 -7.95
C GLU A 108 35.36 -19.23 -7.00
N LEU A 109 34.11 -19.67 -7.13
CA LEU A 109 33.50 -20.85 -6.52
C LEU A 109 33.51 -22.04 -7.49
#